data_AF-A0A552JKD6-F1
#
_entry.id   AF-A0A552JKD6-F1
#
_cell.length_a   1.000
_cell.length_b   1.000
_cell.length_c   1.000
_cell.angle_alpha   90.00
_cell.angle_beta   90.00
_cell.angle_gamma   90.00
#
_symmetry.space_group_name_H-M   'P 1'
#
loop_
_entity.id
_entity.type
_entity.pdbx_description
1 polymer ?
#
loop_
_entity_poly.entity_id
_entity_poly.type
_entity_poly.pdbx_seq_one_letter_code
_entity_poly.pdbx_strand_id
1 'polypeptide(L)'
;MQKSSILGLVSGIALATLGTASAVQAAIITVPTGLNPGDQYRLVFVTSSGRDATSTNIADYNTFVTNAVVGSALQSSLTANGLAPTWKAIGSTSSVNATTNTLTDPVVNASTSVPIYLIDGNKVATGYSDLWDNSILVPINRTELDTALAADNFVWTGSNASGVVAENPLGSPTVVTIGRPTVIGQSWIRINNLGPTSVSRSIYGMSSVLTVPQAQPVPEPSSLLGYITLGSLMLGGAIRRAKK
;
A
#
# COMPACT_ATOMS: atom_id res chain seq x y z
N MET A 1 -22.02 77.08 -4.04
CA MET A 1 -21.55 76.59 -2.72
C MET A 1 -21.05 75.15 -2.89
N GLN A 2 -19.80 74.91 -2.48
CA GLN A 2 -19.08 73.62 -2.28
C GLN A 2 -18.81 72.72 -3.51
N LYS A 3 -17.54 72.51 -3.94
CA LYS A 3 -16.46 71.62 -3.40
C LYS A 3 -16.81 70.12 -3.59
N SER A 4 -16.04 69.20 -4.16
CA SER A 4 -14.64 69.09 -4.61
C SER A 4 -14.40 67.78 -5.41
N SER A 5 -13.34 67.76 -6.25
CA SER A 5 -12.34 66.69 -6.57
C SER A 5 -12.78 65.28 -7.00
N ILE A 6 -12.57 64.85 -8.27
CA ILE A 6 -11.42 64.10 -8.86
C ILE A 6 -11.04 62.78 -8.15
N LEU A 7 -11.09 61.66 -8.89
CA LEU A 7 -10.05 60.62 -9.12
C LEU A 7 -10.77 59.39 -9.72
N GLY A 8 -10.51 58.96 -10.96
CA GLY A 8 -9.29 58.24 -11.35
C GLY A 8 -9.58 56.72 -11.37
N LEU A 9 -10.06 56.18 -12.50
CA LEU A 9 -10.24 54.73 -12.67
C LEU A 9 -9.16 54.21 -13.63
N VAL A 10 -8.09 53.69 -13.03
CA VAL A 10 -7.07 52.89 -13.71
C VAL A 10 -7.64 51.49 -13.92
N SER A 11 -7.73 51.08 -15.17
CA SER A 11 -8.10 49.72 -15.59
C SER A 11 -7.02 48.73 -15.13
N GLY A 12 -7.37 47.88 -14.16
CA GLY A 12 -6.57 46.72 -13.75
C GLY A 12 -7.26 45.44 -14.22
N ILE A 13 -6.71 44.80 -15.24
CA ILE A 13 -7.09 43.43 -15.62
C ILE A 13 -6.52 42.50 -14.54
N ALA A 14 -7.37 41.97 -13.67
CA ALA A 14 -7.01 40.95 -12.70
C ALA A 14 -6.84 39.61 -13.43
N LEU A 15 -5.59 39.16 -13.56
CA LEU A 15 -5.26 37.81 -14.01
C LEU A 15 -5.59 36.83 -12.88
N ALA A 16 -6.73 36.16 -12.97
CA ALA A 16 -7.11 35.10 -12.05
C ALA A 16 -6.23 33.86 -12.33
N THR A 17 -5.18 33.68 -11.54
CA THR A 17 -4.45 32.41 -11.46
C THR A 17 -5.36 31.40 -10.78
N LEU A 18 -5.98 30.51 -11.57
CA LEU A 18 -6.55 29.28 -11.05
C LEU A 18 -5.40 28.44 -10.49
N GLY A 19 -5.14 28.56 -9.19
CA GLY A 19 -4.36 27.59 -8.47
C GLY A 19 -5.12 26.27 -8.49
N THR A 20 -4.72 25.35 -9.37
CA THR A 20 -5.10 23.95 -9.21
C THR A 20 -4.50 23.49 -7.89
N ALA A 21 -5.34 23.35 -6.86
CA ALA A 21 -4.96 22.62 -5.66
C ALA A 21 -4.61 21.20 -6.11
N SER A 22 -3.32 20.91 -6.23
CA SER A 22 -2.87 19.54 -6.30
C SER A 22 -3.30 18.88 -4.99
N ALA A 23 -4.30 18.00 -5.08
CA ALA A 23 -4.55 17.08 -3.98
C ALA A 23 -3.23 16.34 -3.74
N VAL A 24 -2.65 16.53 -2.56
CA VAL A 24 -1.54 15.69 -2.11
C VAL A 24 -2.15 14.30 -1.96
N GLN A 25 -1.99 13.47 -2.99
CA GLN A 25 -2.28 12.05 -2.88
C GLN A 25 -1.40 11.53 -1.74
N ALA A 26 -1.98 10.85 -0.76
CA ALA A 26 -1.18 10.08 0.17
C ALA A 26 -0.30 9.12 -0.65
N ALA A 27 0.91 8.86 -0.17
CA ALA A 27 1.81 7.96 -0.87
C ALA A 27 1.50 6.53 -0.43
N ILE A 28 1.37 5.61 -1.39
CA ILE A 28 1.39 4.18 -1.08
C ILE A 28 2.74 3.85 -0.42
N ILE A 29 2.70 3.35 0.81
CA ILE A 29 3.85 2.91 1.58
C ILE A 29 3.88 1.38 1.56
N THR A 30 4.68 0.81 0.65
CA THR A 30 4.90 -0.63 0.58
C THR A 30 5.98 -1.13 1.52
N VAL A 31 6.87 -0.24 1.99
CA VAL A 31 7.87 -0.56 3.03
C VAL A 31 7.57 0.33 4.24
N PRO A 32 6.89 -0.21 5.28
CA PRO A 32 6.51 0.56 6.46
C PRO A 32 7.72 1.20 7.16
N THR A 33 7.54 2.42 7.64
CA THR A 33 8.59 3.14 8.39
C THR A 33 8.89 2.45 9.71
N GLY A 34 10.16 2.41 10.10
CA GLY A 34 10.59 1.82 11.37
C GLY A 34 10.88 0.32 11.31
N LEU A 35 10.76 -0.31 10.14
CA LEU A 35 11.32 -1.64 9.88
C LEU A 35 12.76 -1.51 9.38
N ASN A 36 13.63 -2.38 9.87
CA ASN A 36 15.03 -2.48 9.44
C ASN A 36 15.16 -3.38 8.21
N PRO A 37 16.23 -3.22 7.41
CA PRO A 37 16.57 -4.18 6.36
C PRO A 37 16.60 -5.62 6.86
N GLY A 38 15.90 -6.52 6.17
CA GLY A 38 15.75 -7.92 6.58
C GLY A 38 14.53 -8.21 7.47
N ASP A 39 13.87 -7.19 8.04
CA ASP A 39 12.62 -7.41 8.79
C ASP A 39 11.52 -7.95 7.87
N GLN A 40 10.68 -8.82 8.42
CA GLN A 40 9.56 -9.41 7.70
C GLN A 40 8.23 -8.79 8.09
N TYR A 41 7.34 -8.65 7.11
CA TYR A 41 6.01 -8.05 7.30
C TYR A 41 5.04 -8.54 6.21
N ARG A 42 3.77 -8.17 6.33
CA ARG A 42 2.77 -8.32 5.27
C ARG A 42 2.07 -7.00 5.01
N LEU A 43 1.53 -6.86 3.80
CA LEU A 43 0.64 -5.77 3.43
C LEU A 43 -0.80 -6.27 3.33
N VAL A 44 -1.74 -5.39 3.68
CA VAL A 44 -3.18 -5.60 3.51
C VAL A 44 -3.84 -4.38 2.90
N PHE A 45 -4.88 -4.60 2.11
CA PHE A 45 -5.70 -3.55 1.49
C PHE A 45 -7.14 -4.08 1.28
N VAL A 46 -8.03 -3.21 0.82
CA VAL A 46 -9.40 -3.57 0.38
C VAL A 46 -9.60 -3.23 -1.09
N THR A 47 -10.16 -4.11 -1.91
CA THR A 47 -10.26 -3.84 -3.36
C THR A 47 -11.14 -2.62 -3.68
N SER A 48 -10.71 -1.79 -4.64
CA SER A 48 -11.52 -0.68 -5.15
C SER A 48 -12.75 -1.15 -5.92
N SER A 49 -12.61 -2.25 -6.66
CA SER A 49 -13.70 -2.92 -7.34
C SER A 49 -14.33 -3.98 -6.45
N GLY A 50 -15.57 -4.35 -6.78
CA GLY A 50 -16.28 -5.45 -6.13
C GLY A 50 -16.53 -6.62 -7.07
N ARG A 51 -16.87 -7.75 -6.45
CA ARG A 51 -17.46 -8.92 -7.12
C ARG A 51 -18.62 -9.47 -6.31
N ASP A 52 -19.42 -10.32 -6.93
CA ASP A 52 -20.41 -11.13 -6.21
C ASP A 52 -19.72 -12.19 -5.32
N ALA A 53 -20.49 -12.87 -4.47
CA ALA A 53 -20.00 -13.92 -3.57
C ALA A 53 -20.56 -15.30 -3.93
N THR A 54 -20.85 -15.54 -5.21
CA THR A 54 -21.53 -16.77 -5.67
C THR A 54 -20.60 -17.98 -5.79
N SER A 55 -19.30 -17.76 -5.99
CA SER A 55 -18.33 -18.85 -6.13
C SER A 55 -18.09 -19.57 -4.80
N THR A 56 -18.08 -20.90 -4.84
CA THR A 56 -17.71 -21.78 -3.73
C THR A 56 -16.20 -22.07 -3.67
N ASN A 57 -15.43 -21.61 -4.65
CA ASN A 57 -14.00 -21.85 -4.75
C ASN A 57 -13.20 -20.62 -4.25
N ILE A 58 -12.41 -20.81 -3.19
CA ILE A 58 -11.59 -19.73 -2.61
C ILE A 58 -10.56 -19.17 -3.61
N ALA A 59 -10.14 -19.97 -4.60
CA ALA A 59 -9.21 -19.55 -5.63
C ALA A 59 -9.76 -18.42 -6.52
N ASP A 60 -11.08 -18.33 -6.71
CA ASP A 60 -11.69 -17.27 -7.52
C ASP A 60 -11.58 -15.92 -6.81
N TYR A 61 -11.75 -15.91 -5.49
CA TYR A 61 -11.55 -14.72 -4.65
C TYR A 61 -10.08 -14.33 -4.62
N ASN A 62 -9.16 -15.29 -4.46
CA ASN A 62 -7.72 -15.05 -4.52
C ASN A 62 -7.29 -14.44 -5.88
N THR A 63 -7.83 -14.96 -6.97
CA THR A 63 -7.58 -14.46 -8.33
C THR A 63 -8.10 -13.03 -8.47
N PHE A 64 -9.28 -12.73 -7.92
CA PHE A 64 -9.83 -11.39 -7.94
C PHE A 64 -8.95 -10.35 -7.23
N VAL A 65 -8.53 -10.61 -5.99
CA VAL A 65 -7.64 -9.67 -5.28
C VAL A 65 -6.27 -9.57 -5.93
N THR A 66 -5.76 -10.66 -6.52
CA THR A 66 -4.52 -10.62 -7.31
C THR A 66 -4.68 -9.69 -8.52
N ASN A 67 -5.79 -9.83 -9.25
CA ASN A 67 -6.06 -9.03 -10.44
C ASN A 67 -6.32 -7.55 -10.11
N ALA A 68 -6.84 -7.23 -8.92
CA ALA A 68 -6.97 -5.84 -8.47
C ALA A 68 -5.61 -5.13 -8.44
N VAL A 69 -4.55 -5.83 -8.01
CA VAL A 69 -3.21 -5.25 -7.90
C VAL A 69 -2.53 -5.09 -9.27
N VAL A 70 -2.85 -5.93 -10.26
CA VAL A 70 -2.24 -5.84 -11.59
C VAL A 70 -2.55 -4.49 -12.26
N GLY A 71 -1.52 -3.76 -12.65
CA GLY A 71 -1.60 -2.42 -13.24
C GLY A 71 -1.93 -1.29 -12.25
N SER A 72 -2.05 -1.59 -10.95
CA SER A 72 -2.39 -0.60 -9.92
C SER A 72 -1.18 0.23 -9.47
N ALA A 73 -1.46 1.36 -8.79
CA ALA A 73 -0.44 2.14 -8.10
C ALA A 73 0.31 1.33 -7.02
N LEU A 74 -0.36 0.38 -6.37
CA LEU A 74 0.25 -0.55 -5.43
C LEU A 74 1.31 -1.43 -6.11
N GLN A 75 1.03 -1.99 -7.29
CA GLN A 75 2.04 -2.77 -8.03
C GLN A 75 3.25 -1.92 -8.43
N SER A 76 3.02 -0.68 -8.89
CA SER A 76 4.11 0.23 -9.23
C SER A 76 5.01 0.52 -8.01
N SER A 77 4.41 0.79 -6.84
CA SER A 77 5.15 1.03 -5.60
C SER A 77 5.94 -0.21 -5.14
N LEU A 78 5.33 -1.41 -5.22
CA LEU A 78 6.01 -2.67 -4.90
C LEU A 78 7.21 -2.91 -5.80
N THR A 79 7.03 -2.73 -7.11
CA THR A 79 8.08 -2.94 -8.11
C THR A 79 9.23 -1.95 -7.92
N ALA A 80 8.92 -0.69 -7.62
CA ALA A 80 9.94 0.32 -7.31
C ALA A 80 10.80 -0.03 -6.08
N ASN A 81 10.24 -0.81 -5.14
CA ASN A 81 10.95 -1.32 -3.98
C ASN A 81 11.53 -2.74 -4.19
N GLY A 82 11.49 -3.28 -5.41
CA GLY A 82 12.00 -4.63 -5.71
C GLY A 82 11.18 -5.77 -5.07
N LEU A 83 9.90 -5.52 -4.77
CA LEU A 83 8.99 -6.46 -4.13
C LEU A 83 8.00 -7.05 -5.14
N ALA A 84 7.74 -8.35 -5.04
CA ALA A 84 6.79 -9.06 -5.90
C ALA A 84 5.98 -10.10 -5.09
N PRO A 85 5.11 -9.67 -4.15
CA PRO A 85 4.30 -10.60 -3.37
C PRO A 85 3.23 -11.30 -4.22
N THR A 86 2.74 -12.42 -3.69
CA THR A 86 1.45 -12.99 -4.11
C THR A 86 0.33 -12.48 -3.20
N TRP A 87 -0.92 -12.56 -3.67
CA TRP A 87 -2.08 -12.05 -2.93
C TRP A 87 -3.12 -13.14 -2.65
N LYS A 88 -3.70 -13.10 -1.46
CA LYS A 88 -4.79 -13.98 -1.02
C LYS A 88 -5.93 -13.15 -0.44
N ALA A 89 -7.16 -13.58 -0.70
CA ALA A 89 -8.35 -12.97 -0.11
C ALA A 89 -8.42 -13.29 1.39
N ILE A 90 -8.77 -12.29 2.20
CA ILE A 90 -9.21 -12.55 3.57
C ILE A 90 -10.69 -12.91 3.50
N GLY A 91 -10.97 -14.21 3.39
CA GLY A 91 -12.32 -14.73 3.45
C GLY A 91 -12.37 -16.25 3.51
N SER A 92 -13.54 -16.80 3.80
CA SER A 92 -13.76 -18.24 3.93
C SER A 92 -14.86 -18.75 3.02
N THR A 93 -14.60 -19.88 2.38
CA THR A 93 -15.62 -20.73 1.75
C THR A 93 -16.01 -21.86 2.70
N SER A 94 -17.00 -22.67 2.35
CA SER A 94 -17.44 -23.81 3.17
C SER A 94 -16.32 -24.82 3.51
N SER A 95 -15.25 -24.87 2.71
CA SER A 95 -14.15 -25.81 2.88
C SER A 95 -12.81 -25.18 3.27
N VAL A 96 -12.69 -23.85 3.25
CA VAL A 96 -11.41 -23.16 3.49
C VAL A 96 -11.60 -21.97 4.42
N ASN A 97 -10.92 -21.98 5.56
CA ASN A 97 -10.86 -20.86 6.50
C ASN A 97 -9.99 -19.72 5.94
N ALA A 98 -10.26 -18.48 6.37
CA ALA A 98 -9.46 -17.32 5.98
C ALA A 98 -8.04 -17.41 6.57
N THR A 99 -7.91 -17.90 7.79
CA THR A 99 -6.62 -18.20 8.45
C THR A 99 -5.77 -19.14 7.61
N THR A 100 -6.36 -20.24 7.12
CA THR A 100 -5.68 -21.21 6.26
C THR A 100 -5.35 -20.63 4.88
N ASN A 101 -6.28 -19.91 4.25
CA ASN A 101 -6.07 -19.34 2.90
C ASN A 101 -4.93 -18.32 2.86
N THR A 102 -4.77 -17.53 3.93
CA THR A 102 -3.76 -16.47 4.03
C THR A 102 -2.46 -16.91 4.71
N LEU A 103 -2.42 -18.15 5.23
CA LEU A 103 -1.33 -18.68 6.07
C LEU A 103 -1.07 -17.80 7.30
N THR A 104 -2.14 -17.45 8.00
CA THR A 104 -2.14 -16.62 9.22
C THR A 104 -2.86 -17.30 10.37
N ASP A 105 -2.92 -18.63 10.38
CA ASP A 105 -3.48 -19.34 11.53
C ASP A 105 -2.65 -19.06 12.79
N PRO A 106 -3.26 -18.56 13.88
CA PRO A 106 -2.51 -18.10 15.05
C PRO A 106 -1.86 -19.24 15.83
N VAL A 107 -2.23 -20.49 15.56
CA VAL A 107 -1.62 -21.68 16.18
C VAL A 107 -0.66 -22.34 15.19
N VAL A 108 -1.12 -22.66 13.99
CA VAL A 108 -0.33 -23.39 12.98
C VAL A 108 0.79 -22.54 12.41
N ASN A 109 0.60 -21.22 12.28
CA ASN A 109 1.57 -20.29 11.71
C ASN A 109 2.23 -19.38 12.76
N ALA A 110 2.16 -19.72 14.05
CA ALA A 110 2.70 -18.89 15.13
C ALA A 110 4.20 -18.56 14.96
N SER A 111 5.01 -19.53 14.50
CA SER A 111 6.46 -19.35 14.29
C SER A 111 6.83 -18.49 13.09
N THR A 112 5.89 -18.24 12.18
CA THR A 112 6.05 -17.37 11.01
C THR A 112 5.21 -16.09 11.11
N SER A 113 4.74 -15.78 12.31
CA SER A 113 3.96 -14.57 12.60
C SER A 113 4.82 -13.32 12.40
N VAL A 114 4.29 -12.39 11.60
CA VAL A 114 4.92 -11.11 11.27
C VAL A 114 3.87 -10.00 11.38
N PRO A 115 4.27 -8.74 11.65
CA PRO A 115 3.35 -7.62 11.66
C PRO A 115 2.70 -7.40 10.29
N ILE A 116 1.45 -6.94 10.32
CA ILE A 116 0.64 -6.69 9.14
C ILE A 116 0.37 -5.19 9.07
N TYR A 117 0.65 -4.60 7.92
CA TYR A 117 0.50 -3.17 7.68
C TYR A 117 -0.50 -2.91 6.57
N LEU A 118 -1.28 -1.84 6.73
CA LEU A 118 -2.03 -1.24 5.65
C LEU A 118 -1.05 -0.60 4.66
N ILE A 119 -1.45 -0.50 3.40
CA ILE A 119 -0.65 0.09 2.31
C ILE A 119 -0.39 1.60 2.45
N ASP A 120 -0.89 2.24 3.51
CA ASP A 120 -0.53 3.61 3.91
C ASP A 120 0.53 3.63 5.03
N GLY A 121 1.11 2.48 5.36
CA GLY A 121 2.18 2.30 6.35
C GLY A 121 1.69 2.11 7.78
N ASN A 122 0.39 2.24 8.06
CA ASN A 122 -0.15 2.02 9.40
C ASN A 122 -0.21 0.53 9.76
N LYS A 123 0.13 0.19 11.01
CA LYS A 123 0.09 -1.20 11.48
C LYS A 123 -1.35 -1.61 11.77
N VAL A 124 -1.81 -2.68 11.12
CA VAL A 124 -3.15 -3.28 11.30
C VAL A 124 -3.14 -4.32 12.41
N ALA A 125 -2.08 -5.12 12.47
CA ALA A 125 -1.89 -6.12 13.52
C ALA A 125 -0.39 -6.33 13.81
N THR A 126 -0.07 -6.60 15.06
CA THR A 126 1.27 -6.96 15.54
C THR A 126 1.68 -8.38 15.14
N GLY A 127 0.72 -9.24 14.82
CA GLY A 127 0.95 -10.62 14.39
C GLY A 127 -0.36 -11.35 14.09
N TYR A 128 -0.27 -12.65 13.84
CA TYR A 128 -1.42 -13.46 13.45
C TYR A 128 -2.44 -13.64 14.58
N SER A 129 -2.00 -13.76 15.84
CA SER A 129 -2.91 -13.83 16.99
C SER A 129 -3.72 -12.54 17.14
N ASP A 130 -3.06 -11.38 17.03
CA ASP A 130 -3.68 -10.05 17.12
C ASP A 130 -4.69 -9.82 15.99
N LEU A 131 -4.38 -10.22 14.74
CA LEU A 131 -5.33 -10.11 13.62
C LEU A 131 -6.66 -10.83 13.88
N TRP A 132 -6.63 -11.97 14.58
CA TRP A 132 -7.76 -12.88 14.75
C TRP A 132 -8.35 -12.85 16.17
N ASP A 133 -8.04 -11.82 16.99
CA ASP A 133 -8.45 -11.71 18.39
C ASP A 133 -9.76 -10.94 18.62
N ASN A 134 -10.54 -10.73 17.55
CA ASN A 134 -11.74 -9.89 17.48
C ASN A 134 -11.48 -8.38 17.36
N SER A 135 -10.24 -7.94 17.21
CA SER A 135 -9.91 -6.54 16.94
C SER A 135 -8.74 -6.38 15.97
N ILE A 136 -8.56 -5.16 15.49
CA ILE A 136 -7.39 -4.74 14.70
C ILE A 136 -7.04 -3.32 15.14
N LEU A 137 -5.80 -2.92 14.94
CA LEU A 137 -5.28 -1.63 15.41
C LEU A 137 -5.78 -0.45 14.58
N VAL A 138 -5.91 -0.63 13.27
CA VAL A 138 -6.44 0.37 12.33
C VAL A 138 -7.37 -0.29 11.30
N PRO A 139 -8.37 0.42 10.77
CA PRO A 139 -9.27 -0.13 9.75
C PRO A 139 -8.53 -0.45 8.44
N ILE A 140 -8.97 -1.50 7.74
CA ILE A 140 -8.46 -1.85 6.40
C ILE A 140 -9.33 -1.12 5.36
N ASN A 141 -9.16 0.18 5.22
CA ASN A 141 -10.03 1.05 4.40
C ASN A 141 -9.37 1.64 3.15
N ARG A 142 -8.13 1.26 2.83
CA ARG A 142 -7.40 1.75 1.65
C ARG A 142 -7.41 0.75 0.51
N THR A 143 -7.69 1.27 -0.67
CA THR A 143 -7.65 0.49 -1.91
C THR A 143 -6.27 0.43 -2.54
N GLU A 144 -6.05 -0.52 -3.43
CA GLU A 144 -4.83 -0.65 -4.24
C GLU A 144 -4.47 0.58 -5.09
N LEU A 145 -5.37 1.56 -5.15
CA LEU A 145 -5.20 2.86 -5.79
C LEU A 145 -4.89 3.99 -4.78
N ASP A 146 -4.74 3.65 -3.50
CA ASP A 146 -4.71 4.55 -2.34
C ASP A 146 -5.88 5.52 -2.29
N THR A 147 -7.08 4.98 -2.43
CA THR A 147 -8.31 5.69 -2.11
C THR A 147 -8.93 5.09 -0.85
N ALA A 148 -9.51 5.94 0.00
CA ALA A 148 -10.28 5.45 1.13
C ALA A 148 -11.68 5.01 0.65
N LEU A 149 -12.13 3.83 1.09
CA LEU A 149 -13.51 3.42 0.87
C LEU A 149 -14.47 4.26 1.72
N ALA A 150 -15.65 4.55 1.14
CA ALA A 150 -16.75 5.20 1.86
C ALA A 150 -17.23 4.36 3.06
N ALA A 151 -17.72 5.03 4.11
CA ALA A 151 -18.06 4.42 5.40
C ALA A 151 -19.22 3.41 5.35
N ASP A 152 -20.07 3.51 4.33
CA ASP A 152 -21.21 2.64 4.06
C ASP A 152 -20.86 1.41 3.22
N ASN A 153 -19.61 1.28 2.77
CA ASN A 153 -19.15 0.08 2.09
C ASN A 153 -19.09 -1.12 3.02
N PHE A 154 -19.40 -2.28 2.46
CA PHE A 154 -19.22 -3.57 3.11
C PHE A 154 -18.29 -4.42 2.25
N VAL A 155 -17.63 -5.36 2.91
CA VAL A 155 -16.75 -6.32 2.26
C VAL A 155 -17.28 -7.73 2.37
N TRP A 156 -17.01 -8.56 1.38
CA TRP A 156 -17.23 -10.00 1.50
C TRP A 156 -16.14 -10.63 2.35
N THR A 157 -16.55 -11.46 3.32
CA THR A 157 -15.61 -12.17 4.19
C THR A 157 -16.00 -13.64 4.30
N GLY A 158 -17.26 -13.97 4.53
CA GLY A 158 -17.66 -15.37 4.76
C GLY A 158 -17.05 -15.99 6.03
N SER A 159 -16.44 -15.17 6.89
CA SER A 159 -15.65 -15.60 8.04
C SER A 159 -16.23 -15.07 9.34
N ASN A 160 -16.02 -15.82 10.42
CA ASN A 160 -16.22 -15.31 11.77
C ASN A 160 -15.03 -14.42 12.19
N ALA A 161 -15.13 -13.81 13.38
CA ALA A 161 -14.13 -12.87 13.88
C ALA A 161 -12.74 -13.50 14.14
N SER A 162 -12.67 -14.82 14.26
CA SER A 162 -11.42 -15.58 14.40
C SER A 162 -10.89 -16.12 13.07
N GLY A 163 -11.44 -15.68 11.94
CA GLY A 163 -10.99 -16.07 10.60
C GLY A 163 -11.34 -17.50 10.19
N VAL A 164 -12.22 -18.15 10.94
CA VAL A 164 -12.78 -19.47 10.64
C VAL A 164 -14.07 -19.29 9.84
N VAL A 165 -14.43 -20.29 9.04
CA VAL A 165 -15.66 -20.32 8.25
C VAL A 165 -16.89 -19.91 9.09
N ALA A 166 -17.67 -18.96 8.57
CA ALA A 166 -18.95 -18.56 9.17
C ALA A 166 -20.07 -19.53 8.75
N GLU A 167 -21.24 -19.39 9.38
CA GLU A 167 -22.45 -20.13 8.97
C GLU A 167 -22.87 -19.82 7.53
N ASN A 168 -22.66 -18.57 7.09
CA ASN A 168 -22.93 -18.12 5.73
C ASN A 168 -21.61 -17.73 5.04
N PRO A 169 -20.81 -18.71 4.58
CA PRO A 169 -19.52 -18.45 3.96
C PRO A 169 -19.67 -17.93 2.53
N LEU A 170 -18.54 -17.56 1.92
CA LEU A 170 -18.46 -17.27 0.50
C LEU A 170 -18.95 -18.48 -0.32
N GLY A 171 -19.75 -18.23 -1.34
CA GLY A 171 -20.41 -19.27 -2.13
C GLY A 171 -21.76 -19.74 -1.58
N SER A 172 -22.25 -19.17 -0.47
CA SER A 172 -23.61 -19.44 -0.01
C SER A 172 -24.66 -19.00 -1.05
N PRO A 173 -25.78 -19.75 -1.16
CA PRO A 173 -26.73 -19.61 -2.26
C PRO A 173 -27.57 -18.32 -2.20
N THR A 174 -27.77 -17.74 -1.03
CA THR A 174 -28.68 -16.60 -0.84
C THR A 174 -27.97 -15.40 -0.22
N VAL A 175 -27.33 -15.62 0.92
CA VAL A 175 -26.69 -14.57 1.71
C VAL A 175 -25.32 -15.01 2.22
N VAL A 176 -24.42 -14.05 2.39
CA VAL A 176 -23.02 -14.28 2.78
C VAL A 176 -22.65 -13.31 3.91
N THR A 177 -21.78 -13.77 4.80
CA THR A 177 -21.23 -12.97 5.90
C THR A 177 -20.37 -11.83 5.35
N ILE A 178 -20.59 -10.63 5.88
CA ILE A 178 -19.92 -9.40 5.48
C ILE A 178 -19.24 -8.72 6.67
N GLY A 179 -18.25 -7.90 6.35
CA GLY A 179 -17.57 -7.00 7.30
C GLY A 179 -17.68 -5.54 6.86
N ARG A 180 -17.07 -4.64 7.65
CA ARG A 180 -16.97 -3.21 7.38
C ARG A 180 -15.50 -2.76 7.34
N PRO A 181 -14.98 -2.26 6.22
CA PRO A 181 -13.57 -1.87 6.09
C PRO A 181 -13.17 -0.66 6.94
N THR A 182 -14.13 0.11 7.44
CA THR A 182 -13.91 1.38 8.14
C THR A 182 -13.92 1.30 9.66
N VAL A 183 -14.04 0.10 10.24
CA VAL A 183 -14.12 -0.09 11.69
C VAL A 183 -12.99 -0.98 12.21
N ILE A 184 -12.68 -0.78 13.49
CA ILE A 184 -11.80 -1.63 14.30
C ILE A 184 -12.66 -2.42 15.31
N GLY A 185 -12.25 -3.61 15.72
CA GLY A 185 -13.11 -4.55 16.44
C GLY A 185 -13.85 -5.49 15.47
N GLN A 186 -14.57 -6.49 15.98
CA GLN A 186 -15.02 -7.67 15.20
C GLN A 186 -15.77 -7.35 13.90
N SER A 187 -16.43 -6.19 13.84
CA SER A 187 -17.17 -5.71 12.68
C SER A 187 -16.31 -5.45 11.45
N TRP A 188 -14.98 -5.38 11.59
CA TRP A 188 -14.08 -5.29 10.44
C TRP A 188 -14.25 -6.49 9.50
N ILE A 189 -14.47 -7.67 10.07
CA ILE A 189 -14.65 -8.93 9.31
C ILE A 189 -16.08 -9.48 9.39
N ARG A 190 -16.80 -9.25 10.49
CA ARG A 190 -18.15 -9.80 10.67
C ARG A 190 -19.09 -8.83 11.37
N ILE A 191 -20.18 -8.50 10.68
CA ILE A 191 -21.36 -7.88 11.28
C ILE A 191 -22.53 -8.86 11.35
N ASN A 192 -23.60 -8.48 12.04
CA ASN A 192 -24.82 -9.30 12.15
C ASN A 192 -25.64 -9.35 10.87
N ASN A 193 -25.53 -8.32 10.02
CA ASN A 193 -26.19 -8.28 8.73
C ASN A 193 -25.46 -9.20 7.74
N LEU A 194 -26.22 -9.84 6.86
CA LEU A 194 -25.69 -10.62 5.74
C LEU A 194 -25.93 -9.88 4.43
N GLY A 195 -25.03 -10.05 3.48
CA GLY A 195 -25.17 -9.49 2.13
C GLY A 195 -25.81 -10.49 1.18
N PRO A 196 -26.74 -10.10 0.29
CA PRO A 196 -27.21 -10.96 -0.79
C PRO A 196 -26.06 -11.34 -1.73
N THR A 197 -25.92 -12.63 -2.04
CA THR A 197 -24.73 -13.18 -2.73
C THR A 197 -24.46 -12.54 -4.10
N SER A 198 -25.50 -12.08 -4.80
CA SER A 198 -25.41 -11.45 -6.13
C SER A 198 -24.94 -9.98 -6.11
N VAL A 199 -24.80 -9.36 -4.95
CA VAL A 199 -24.37 -7.95 -4.84
C VAL A 199 -22.85 -7.86 -5.02
N SER A 200 -22.41 -6.89 -5.82
CA SER A 200 -20.98 -6.60 -5.94
C SER A 200 -20.46 -5.90 -4.68
N ARG A 201 -19.43 -6.47 -4.04
CA ARG A 201 -18.74 -5.87 -2.88
C ARG A 201 -17.23 -6.09 -2.94
N SER A 202 -16.50 -5.19 -2.29
CA SER A 202 -15.05 -5.28 -2.14
C SER A 202 -14.62 -6.49 -1.30
N ILE A 203 -13.36 -6.86 -1.41
CA ILE A 203 -12.72 -7.96 -0.67
C ILE A 203 -11.39 -7.47 -0.11
N TYR A 204 -10.99 -7.94 1.06
CA TYR A 204 -9.64 -7.67 1.57
C TYR A 204 -8.60 -8.54 0.87
N GLY A 205 -7.48 -7.94 0.47
CA GLY A 205 -6.31 -8.63 -0.05
C GLY A 205 -5.15 -8.60 0.93
N MET A 206 -4.53 -9.74 1.18
CA MET A 206 -3.33 -9.86 2.01
C MET A 206 -2.17 -10.44 1.19
N SER A 207 -0.99 -9.85 1.35
CA SER A 207 0.22 -10.30 0.67
C SER A 207 0.78 -11.59 1.30
N SER A 208 1.60 -12.31 0.53
CA SER A 208 2.63 -13.19 1.11
C SER A 208 3.58 -12.38 2.01
N VAL A 209 4.35 -13.06 2.85
CA VAL A 209 5.39 -12.41 3.66
C VAL A 209 6.37 -11.70 2.73
N LEU A 210 6.63 -10.43 3.05
CA LEU A 210 7.62 -9.56 2.43
C LEU A 210 8.81 -9.41 3.38
N THR A 211 9.96 -9.10 2.80
CA THR A 211 11.18 -8.76 3.54
C THR A 211 11.60 -7.35 3.14
N VAL A 212 11.96 -6.51 4.10
CA VAL A 212 12.49 -5.17 3.82
C VAL A 212 13.78 -5.33 2.99
N PRO A 213 13.86 -4.72 1.80
CA PRO A 213 15.04 -4.82 0.95
C PRO A 213 16.30 -4.34 1.67
N GLN A 214 17.41 -5.04 1.47
CA GLN A 214 18.71 -4.52 1.86
C GLN A 214 19.16 -3.45 0.88
N ALA A 215 19.75 -2.37 1.40
CA ALA A 215 20.43 -1.40 0.55
C ALA A 215 21.46 -2.15 -0.30
N GLN A 216 21.31 -2.09 -1.62
CA GLN A 216 22.32 -2.66 -2.51
C GLN A 216 23.63 -1.88 -2.27
N PRO A 217 24.78 -2.56 -2.10
CA PRO A 217 26.05 -1.86 -2.03
C PRO A 217 26.21 -1.07 -3.33
N VAL A 218 26.25 0.26 -3.23
CA VAL A 218 26.59 1.11 -4.37
C VAL A 218 28.02 0.73 -4.74
N PRO A 219 28.28 0.24 -5.97
CA PRO A 219 29.65 0.05 -6.42
C PRO A 219 30.34 1.39 -6.31
N GLU A 220 31.42 1.48 -5.55
CA GLU A 220 32.19 2.73 -5.52
C GLU A 220 32.52 3.10 -6.96
N PRO A 221 32.27 4.36 -7.38
CA PRO A 221 32.71 4.78 -8.70
C PRO A 221 34.22 4.56 -8.71
N SER A 222 34.69 3.60 -9.52
CA SER A 222 36.09 3.44 -9.84
C SER A 222 36.57 4.81 -10.29
N SER A 223 37.22 5.56 -9.40
CA SER A 223 37.68 6.92 -9.66
C SER A 223 38.83 6.81 -10.65
N LEU A 224 38.45 6.70 -11.92
CA LEU A 224 39.28 6.88 -13.09
C LEU A 224 39.70 8.34 -13.08
N LEU A 225 40.80 8.70 -12.39
CA LEU A 225 41.59 9.92 -12.60
C LEU A 225 42.84 9.94 -11.69
N GLY A 226 43.64 8.88 -11.76
CA GLY A 226 45.05 8.91 -11.38
C GLY A 226 45.94 9.32 -12.55
N TYR A 227 45.75 10.52 -13.13
CA TYR A 227 46.65 11.09 -14.14
C TYR A 227 46.74 12.62 -14.06
N ILE A 228 47.38 13.15 -13.02
CA ILE A 228 48.02 14.48 -13.10
C ILE A 228 49.39 14.37 -12.41
N THR A 229 50.36 13.77 -13.08
CA THR A 229 51.77 13.85 -12.68
C THR A 229 52.61 14.41 -13.83
N LEU A 230 53.08 15.65 -13.62
CA LEU A 230 54.23 16.34 -14.20
C LEU A 230 54.18 16.74 -15.69
N GLY A 231 53.87 18.02 -15.91
CA GLY A 231 54.16 18.71 -17.16
C GLY A 231 54.31 20.22 -16.99
N SER A 232 55.35 20.69 -16.29
CA SER A 232 55.93 22.03 -16.51
C SER A 232 57.18 22.29 -15.63
N LEU A 233 58.37 21.99 -16.16
CA LEU A 233 59.59 22.71 -15.80
C LEU A 233 60.42 22.96 -17.07
N MET A 234 60.12 24.07 -17.76
CA MET A 234 60.89 24.58 -18.89
C MET A 234 62.19 25.19 -18.35
N LEU A 235 63.32 24.59 -18.73
CA LEU A 235 64.68 24.98 -18.34
C LEU A 235 65.25 26.02 -19.33
N GLY A 236 65.40 27.26 -18.83
CA GLY A 236 66.52 28.19 -19.04
C GLY A 236 67.03 28.48 -20.47
N GLY A 237 66.63 29.63 -21.02
CA GLY A 237 67.42 30.38 -22.01
C GLY A 237 68.00 31.64 -21.37
N ALA A 238 69.29 31.64 -21.03
CA ALA A 238 70.02 32.84 -20.61
C ALA A 238 71.09 33.20 -21.64
N ILE A 239 70.83 34.25 -22.42
CA ILE A 239 71.83 34.91 -23.27
C ILE A 239 72.64 35.86 -22.39
N ARG A 240 73.96 35.67 -22.27
CA ARG A 240 74.85 36.76 -21.86
C ARG A 240 76.21 36.72 -22.59
N ARG A 241 76.48 37.87 -23.19
CA ARG A 241 77.59 38.28 -24.06
C ARG A 241 78.99 38.00 -23.48
N ALA A 242 79.93 37.64 -24.35
CA ALA A 242 81.35 37.86 -24.12
C ALA A 242 81.90 38.88 -25.12
N LYS A 243 82.58 39.90 -24.60
CA LYS A 243 83.29 40.94 -25.32
C LYS A 243 84.76 40.84 -24.87
N LYS A 244 85.64 40.45 -25.77
CA LYS A 244 87.01 40.97 -25.99
C LYS A 244 87.70 40.10 -27.02
#